data_AF-A0A8S1JA47-F1
#
_entry.id   AF-A0A8S1JA47-F1
#
_cell.length_a   1.000
_cell.length_b   1.000
_cell.length_c   1.000
_cell.angle_alpha   90.00
_cell.angle_beta   90.00
_cell.angle_gamma   90.00
#
_symmetry.space_group_name_H-M   'P 1'
#
loop_
_entity.id
_entity.type
_entity.pdbx_description
1 polymer ?
#
loop_
_entity_poly.entity_id
_entity_poly.type
_entity_poly.pdbx_seq_one_letter_code
_entity_poly.pdbx_strand_id
1 'polypeptide(L)'
;MFPRALLLCAALCLAAPGLAAAEERGWDVGDVSELNFCLPISILVAPTDEKNTSILVDAEPDVAQAFVATVEDGVMGFGLDKGFVTEKAVRVTIFVPATALKVIKNAGVGNVLLSEGFESDELELVNSGAGVIVAKGLDAKKVKVEHAGAGDVPIYLEGKIDMAEVKVKGVGDIYVLGVQTSATVTIEGVSQVHISGERGMKVTGTINGLTDGVSIDNGECDLQGRSPFGPGPSCDALEDIPEPPAVEWQCGVVVDGEKDCIAAVRNGASASASTRGNAMAFADASGAGEPASAVSGPSGVGASGNAVAGRDVQCKEGEDLVIET
;
A
#
# COMPACT_ATOMS: atom_id res chain seq x y z
N MET A 1 17.98 -49.22 -1.97
CA MET A 1 16.76 -50.04 -2.14
C MET A 1 16.25 -50.44 -0.76
N PHE A 2 15.45 -49.57 -0.13
CA PHE A 2 14.37 -49.83 0.84
C PHE A 2 13.69 -48.47 1.08
N PRO A 3 12.35 -48.38 1.19
CA PRO A 3 11.58 -47.19 0.83
C PRO A 3 10.91 -46.47 2.02
N ARG A 4 10.48 -45.23 1.74
CA ARG A 4 9.30 -44.51 2.27
C ARG A 4 9.00 -44.60 3.78
N ALA A 5 9.08 -43.44 4.45
CA ALA A 5 8.18 -43.09 5.55
C ALA A 5 7.66 -41.66 5.33
N LEU A 6 6.50 -41.57 4.69
CA LEU A 6 5.65 -40.38 4.65
C LEU A 6 5.07 -40.25 6.07
N LEU A 7 5.49 -39.27 6.86
CA LEU A 7 4.91 -39.01 8.17
C LEU A 7 3.67 -38.12 7.96
N LEU A 8 2.51 -38.76 7.86
CA LEU A 8 1.21 -38.09 7.95
C LEU A 8 1.00 -37.67 9.42
N CYS A 9 1.04 -36.38 9.70
CA CYS A 9 0.68 -35.87 11.03
C CYS A 9 -0.86 -35.79 11.11
N ALA A 10 -1.51 -36.86 11.56
CA ALA A 10 -2.92 -36.86 11.89
C ALA A 10 -3.08 -36.43 13.36
N ALA A 11 -3.31 -35.14 13.59
CA ALA A 11 -3.70 -34.64 14.90
C ALA A 11 -5.15 -35.04 15.20
N LEU A 12 -5.33 -35.81 16.27
CA LEU A 12 -6.61 -36.25 16.80
C LEU A 12 -7.30 -35.04 17.48
N CYS A 13 -8.22 -34.40 16.77
CA CYS A 13 -8.93 -33.21 17.26
C CYS A 13 -10.11 -33.60 18.15
N LEU A 14 -10.01 -33.29 19.45
CA LEU A 14 -11.14 -33.27 20.38
C LEU A 14 -12.01 -32.06 20.01
N ALA A 15 -13.17 -32.31 19.39
CA ALA A 15 -14.11 -31.29 18.98
C ALA A 15 -14.73 -30.58 20.20
N ALA A 16 -14.29 -29.35 20.46
CA ALA A 16 -15.09 -28.34 21.14
C ALA A 16 -15.97 -27.65 20.07
N PRO A 17 -17.31 -27.62 20.22
CA PRO A 17 -18.15 -26.85 19.30
C PRO A 17 -18.07 -25.36 19.67
N GLY A 18 -17.55 -24.52 18.78
CA GLY A 18 -17.81 -23.08 18.86
C GLY A 18 -16.68 -22.08 18.56
N LEU A 19 -15.48 -22.50 18.16
CA LEU A 19 -14.55 -21.61 17.46
C LEU A 19 -14.46 -22.10 16.02
N ALA A 20 -15.04 -21.35 15.07
CA ALA A 20 -14.61 -21.46 13.68
C ALA A 20 -13.12 -21.11 13.69
N ALA A 21 -12.29 -22.15 13.59
CA ALA A 21 -10.84 -22.01 13.52
C ALA A 21 -10.51 -21.17 12.29
N ALA A 22 -9.55 -20.26 12.45
CA ALA A 22 -8.94 -19.59 11.32
C ALA A 22 -8.41 -20.64 10.33
N GLU A 23 -8.65 -20.43 9.04
CA GLU A 23 -8.13 -21.27 7.97
C GLU A 23 -6.91 -20.57 7.36
N GLU A 24 -5.76 -21.23 7.44
CA GLU A 24 -4.58 -20.84 6.67
C GLU A 24 -4.70 -21.44 5.27
N ARG A 25 -4.73 -20.57 4.26
CA ARG A 25 -4.73 -20.95 2.86
C ARG A 25 -3.49 -20.39 2.17
N GLY A 26 -2.73 -21.26 1.51
CA GLY A 26 -1.50 -20.89 0.85
C GLY A 26 -1.46 -21.21 -0.65
N TRP A 27 -0.72 -20.40 -1.40
CA TRP A 27 -0.38 -20.65 -2.80
C TRP A 27 1.14 -20.55 -2.98
N ASP A 28 1.74 -21.50 -3.69
CA ASP A 28 3.07 -21.33 -4.31
C ASP A 28 2.82 -20.87 -5.74
N VAL A 29 3.31 -19.67 -6.06
CA VAL A 29 3.04 -19.00 -7.34
C VAL A 29 4.29 -18.88 -8.22
N GLY A 30 5.39 -19.52 -7.81
CA GLY A 30 6.64 -19.55 -8.58
C GLY A 30 7.35 -18.19 -8.63
N ASP A 31 8.00 -17.91 -9.76
CA ASP A 31 8.80 -16.70 -9.95
C ASP A 31 7.91 -15.47 -10.19
N VAL A 32 7.98 -14.49 -9.29
CA VAL A 32 7.23 -13.24 -9.37
C VAL A 32 8.20 -12.07 -9.21
N SER A 33 8.11 -11.11 -10.12
CA SER A 33 8.89 -9.86 -10.04
C SER A 33 8.02 -8.61 -9.88
N GLU A 34 6.73 -8.72 -10.20
CA GLU A 34 5.76 -7.64 -10.06
C GLU A 34 4.59 -8.10 -9.17
N LEU A 35 4.30 -7.32 -8.13
CA LEU A 35 3.14 -7.50 -7.27
C LEU A 35 2.08 -6.46 -7.62
N ASN A 36 0.85 -6.91 -7.84
CA ASN A 36 -0.23 -6.01 -8.21
C ASN A 36 -1.47 -6.23 -7.34
N PHE A 37 -1.82 -5.18 -6.62
CA PHE A 37 -2.85 -5.17 -5.60
C PHE A 37 -3.99 -4.24 -6.01
N CYS A 38 -5.22 -4.73 -5.89
CA CYS A 38 -6.43 -3.94 -6.14
C CYS A 38 -7.51 -4.17 -5.07
N LEU A 39 -7.15 -4.82 -3.97
CA LEU A 39 -8.10 -5.23 -2.95
C LEU A 39 -8.27 -4.12 -1.88
N PRO A 40 -9.42 -4.08 -1.19
CA PRO A 40 -9.61 -3.22 -0.03
C PRO A 40 -8.97 -3.80 1.23
N ILE A 41 -7.85 -4.50 1.01
CA ILE A 41 -6.95 -5.36 1.77
C ILE A 41 -5.62 -4.83 2.31
N SER A 42 -5.33 -4.83 3.61
CA SER A 42 -3.93 -4.66 4.06
C SER A 42 -3.11 -5.91 3.75
N ILE A 43 -1.92 -5.73 3.16
CA ILE A 43 -1.04 -6.81 2.71
C ILE A 43 0.36 -6.58 3.27
N LEU A 44 0.92 -7.62 3.90
CA LEU A 44 2.33 -7.70 4.29
C LEU A 44 3.11 -8.42 3.19
N VAL A 45 4.20 -7.83 2.74
CA VAL A 45 5.17 -8.45 1.83
C VAL A 45 6.47 -8.63 2.61
N ALA A 46 6.90 -9.87 2.76
CA ALA A 46 8.07 -10.25 3.54
C ALA A 46 9.09 -11.00 2.67
N PRO A 47 10.40 -10.83 2.92
CA PRO A 47 11.41 -11.59 2.20
C PRO A 47 11.35 -13.07 2.61
N THR A 48 11.77 -13.95 1.71
CA THR A 48 12.00 -15.37 2.01
C THR A 48 13.32 -15.85 1.42
N ASP A 49 13.92 -16.83 2.10
CA ASP A 49 15.07 -17.60 1.60
C ASP A 49 14.66 -18.67 0.58
N GLU A 50 13.36 -18.90 0.43
CA GLU A 50 12.83 -19.80 -0.58
C GLU A 50 12.97 -19.21 -1.98
N LYS A 51 13.07 -20.09 -2.99
CA LYS A 51 13.20 -19.65 -4.39
C LYS A 51 11.91 -19.08 -4.96
N ASN A 52 10.78 -19.60 -4.51
CA ASN A 52 9.49 -19.26 -5.08
C ASN A 52 8.78 -18.27 -4.19
N THR A 53 7.95 -17.44 -4.82
CA THR A 53 7.00 -16.60 -4.11
C THR A 53 5.84 -17.45 -3.59
N SER A 54 5.46 -17.24 -2.34
CA SER A 54 4.28 -17.85 -1.75
C SER A 54 3.37 -16.82 -1.11
N ILE A 55 2.09 -17.16 -1.00
CA ILE A 55 1.05 -16.31 -0.42
C ILE A 55 0.41 -17.10 0.70
N LEU A 56 0.17 -16.47 1.85
CA LEU A 56 -0.54 -16.99 2.99
C LEU A 56 -1.71 -16.05 3.34
N VAL A 57 -2.91 -16.60 3.35
CA VAL A 57 -4.13 -15.93 3.82
C VAL A 57 -4.58 -16.62 5.09
N ASP A 58 -4.63 -15.85 6.19
CA ASP A 58 -5.18 -16.26 7.48
C ASP A 58 -6.48 -15.47 7.72
N ALA A 59 -7.60 -16.17 7.59
CA ALA A 59 -8.95 -15.61 7.69
C ALA A 59 -9.98 -16.69 8.01
N GLU A 60 -11.26 -16.32 8.08
CA GLU A 60 -12.36 -17.29 8.15
C GLU A 60 -12.39 -18.19 6.90
N PRO A 61 -12.77 -19.47 7.02
CA PRO A 61 -12.75 -20.43 5.91
C PRO A 61 -13.40 -19.94 4.60
N ASP A 62 -14.58 -19.33 4.70
CA ASP A 62 -15.33 -18.82 3.56
C ASP A 62 -14.68 -17.58 2.91
N VAL A 63 -14.04 -16.75 3.73
CA VAL A 63 -13.25 -15.57 3.33
C VAL A 63 -11.94 -16.01 2.66
N ALA A 64 -11.18 -16.90 3.28
CA ALA A 64 -9.93 -17.43 2.72
C ALA A 64 -10.15 -18.08 1.35
N GLN A 65 -11.27 -18.78 1.17
CA GLN A 65 -11.66 -19.40 -0.11
C GLN A 65 -12.10 -18.41 -1.19
N ALA A 66 -12.33 -17.13 -0.86
CA ALA A 66 -12.65 -16.10 -1.85
C ALA A 66 -11.43 -15.57 -2.58
N PHE A 67 -10.23 -15.73 -2.00
CA PHE A 67 -9.00 -15.25 -2.61
C PHE A 67 -8.54 -16.15 -3.75
N VAL A 68 -8.03 -15.50 -4.80
CA VAL A 68 -7.40 -16.16 -5.92
C VAL A 68 -6.12 -15.42 -6.27
N ALA A 69 -5.04 -16.17 -6.42
CA ALA A 69 -3.77 -15.68 -6.92
C ALA A 69 -3.55 -16.21 -8.33
N THR A 70 -3.19 -15.31 -9.25
CA THR A 70 -2.83 -15.64 -10.63
C THR A 70 -1.48 -15.03 -10.95
N VAL A 71 -0.67 -15.75 -11.73
CA VAL A 71 0.62 -15.25 -12.24
C VAL A 71 0.64 -15.37 -13.76
N GLU A 72 0.89 -14.25 -14.42
CA GLU A 72 1.05 -14.16 -15.86
C GLU A 72 2.30 -13.33 -16.15
N ASP A 73 3.24 -13.87 -16.95
CA ASP A 73 4.47 -13.19 -17.36
C ASP A 73 5.30 -12.57 -16.21
N GLY A 74 5.30 -13.22 -15.03
CA GLY A 74 6.02 -12.74 -13.84
C GLY A 74 5.32 -11.64 -13.05
N VAL A 75 4.09 -11.29 -13.46
CA VAL A 75 3.17 -10.39 -12.75
C VAL A 75 2.19 -11.22 -11.95
N MET A 76 2.18 -11.00 -10.63
CA MET A 76 1.20 -11.62 -9.74
C MET A 76 0.03 -10.68 -9.52
N GLY A 77 -1.17 -11.14 -9.87
CA GLY A 77 -2.42 -10.53 -9.46
C GLY A 77 -3.02 -11.28 -8.29
N PHE A 78 -3.34 -10.54 -7.22
CA PHE A 78 -4.01 -11.08 -6.05
C PHE A 78 -5.42 -10.52 -5.94
N GLY A 79 -6.42 -11.35 -6.26
CA GLY A 79 -7.81 -10.95 -6.45
C GLY A 79 -8.80 -11.75 -5.60
N LEU A 80 -10.08 -11.60 -5.93
CA LEU A 80 -11.20 -12.33 -5.34
C LEU A 80 -12.08 -12.94 -6.43
N ASP A 81 -12.49 -14.20 -6.31
CA ASP A 81 -13.45 -14.82 -7.23
C ASP A 81 -14.91 -14.64 -6.79
N LYS A 82 -15.12 -14.21 -5.54
CA LYS A 82 -16.43 -13.93 -4.95
C LYS A 82 -16.31 -12.87 -3.85
N GLY A 83 -17.43 -12.21 -3.57
CA GLY A 83 -17.55 -11.30 -2.44
C GLY A 83 -17.63 -12.03 -1.10
N PHE A 84 -17.32 -11.32 -0.02
CA PHE A 84 -17.43 -11.84 1.34
C PHE A 84 -17.78 -10.72 2.34
N VAL A 85 -18.24 -11.12 3.52
CA VAL A 85 -18.46 -10.24 4.66
C VAL A 85 -17.84 -10.90 5.88
N THR A 86 -16.98 -10.17 6.60
CA THR A 86 -16.36 -10.69 7.82
C THR A 86 -16.19 -9.62 8.88
N GLU A 87 -16.39 -10.02 10.13
CA GLU A 87 -16.12 -9.22 11.33
C GLU A 87 -14.71 -9.47 11.90
N LYS A 88 -13.99 -10.48 11.37
CA LYS A 88 -12.65 -10.85 11.81
C LYS A 88 -11.58 -10.24 10.93
N ALA A 89 -10.37 -10.17 11.48
CA ALA A 89 -9.19 -9.77 10.75
C ALA A 89 -8.92 -10.70 9.57
N VAL A 90 -8.58 -10.11 8.42
CA VAL A 90 -8.07 -10.79 7.25
C VAL A 90 -6.59 -10.48 7.16
N ARG A 91 -5.74 -11.49 7.36
CA ARG A 91 -4.29 -11.34 7.28
C ARG A 91 -3.77 -11.95 5.99
N VAL A 92 -3.09 -11.14 5.19
CA VAL A 92 -2.47 -11.58 3.94
C VAL A 92 -0.99 -11.28 3.99
N THR A 93 -0.19 -12.35 3.96
CA THR A 93 1.27 -12.28 3.90
C THR A 93 1.76 -12.87 2.60
N ILE A 94 2.64 -12.17 1.90
CA ILE A 94 3.25 -12.61 0.65
C ILE A 94 4.75 -12.70 0.88
N PHE A 95 5.27 -13.91 0.76
CA PHE A 95 6.69 -14.20 0.89
C PHE A 95 7.33 -14.16 -0.48
N VAL A 96 8.24 -13.22 -0.71
CA VAL A 96 8.92 -13.01 -2.00
C VAL A 96 10.43 -13.16 -1.81
N PRO A 97 11.18 -13.78 -2.71
CA PRO A 97 12.64 -13.80 -2.60
C PRO A 97 13.18 -12.36 -2.53
N ALA A 98 14.09 -12.11 -1.58
CA ALA A 98 14.56 -10.76 -1.24
C ALA A 98 15.05 -9.93 -2.44
N THR A 99 15.59 -10.58 -3.47
CA THR A 99 16.15 -9.95 -4.68
C THR A 99 15.25 -10.02 -5.92
N ALA A 100 14.06 -10.65 -5.82
CA ALA A 100 13.21 -10.89 -6.98
C ALA A 100 12.30 -9.70 -7.32
N LEU A 101 11.97 -8.89 -6.31
CA LEU A 101 10.97 -7.85 -6.41
C LEU A 101 11.49 -6.63 -7.18
N LYS A 102 10.75 -6.25 -8.23
CA LYS A 102 11.08 -5.11 -9.10
C LYS A 102 9.96 -4.08 -9.14
N VAL A 103 8.72 -4.49 -9.02
CA VAL A 103 7.57 -3.59 -9.17
C VAL A 103 6.49 -3.93 -8.14
N ILE A 104 5.93 -2.91 -7.50
CA ILE A 104 4.73 -2.99 -6.69
C ILE A 104 3.72 -1.98 -7.21
N LYS A 105 2.51 -2.46 -7.48
CA LYS A 105 1.38 -1.62 -7.89
C LYS A 105 0.26 -1.74 -6.87
N ASN A 106 -0.19 -0.62 -6.33
CA ASN A 106 -1.40 -0.55 -5.53
C ASN A 106 -2.44 0.32 -6.24
N ALA A 107 -3.56 -0.28 -6.63
CA ALA A 107 -4.72 0.37 -7.20
C ALA A 107 -5.97 0.26 -6.30
N GLY A 108 -5.82 -0.37 -5.13
CA GLY A 108 -6.87 -0.56 -4.14
C GLY A 108 -6.88 0.51 -3.05
N VAL A 109 -7.72 0.30 -2.05
CA VAL A 109 -7.76 1.13 -0.84
C VAL A 109 -7.03 0.47 0.34
N GLY A 110 -6.58 -0.77 0.15
CA GLY A 110 -5.80 -1.50 1.13
C GLY A 110 -4.34 -1.03 1.20
N ASN A 111 -3.75 -1.16 2.37
CA ASN A 111 -2.37 -0.75 2.63
C ASN A 111 -1.38 -1.84 2.18
N VAL A 112 -0.19 -1.44 1.78
CA VAL A 112 0.90 -2.36 1.43
C VAL A 112 2.08 -2.09 2.33
N LEU A 113 2.50 -3.10 3.08
CA LEU A 113 3.64 -3.04 3.99
C LEU A 113 4.74 -3.96 3.48
N LEU A 114 5.90 -3.40 3.19
CA LEU A 114 7.13 -4.14 2.90
C LEU A 114 7.97 -4.19 4.17
N SER A 115 8.21 -5.39 4.67
CA SER A 115 9.12 -5.59 5.80
C SER A 115 10.58 -5.38 5.37
N GLU A 116 11.46 -5.32 6.36
CA GLU A 116 12.90 -5.17 6.13
C GLU A 116 13.51 -6.37 5.39
N GLY A 117 14.65 -6.14 4.72
CA GLY A 117 15.46 -7.20 4.13
C GLY A 117 15.30 -7.40 2.61
N PHE A 118 14.63 -6.49 1.91
CA PHE A 118 14.60 -6.49 0.45
C PHE A 118 15.84 -5.82 -0.15
N GLU A 119 16.37 -6.43 -1.21
CA GLU A 119 17.50 -5.92 -1.98
C GLU A 119 17.09 -5.77 -3.45
N SER A 120 17.34 -4.62 -4.10
CA SER A 120 16.98 -4.47 -5.51
C SER A 120 17.92 -3.55 -6.30
N ASP A 121 18.22 -3.92 -7.54
CA ASP A 121 18.87 -2.99 -8.47
C ASP A 121 17.94 -1.84 -8.85
N GLU A 122 16.65 -2.13 -9.02
CA GLU A 122 15.64 -1.14 -9.36
C GLU A 122 14.28 -1.61 -8.84
N LEU A 123 13.69 -0.83 -7.93
CA LEU A 123 12.35 -1.03 -7.40
C LEU A 123 11.44 0.10 -7.84
N GLU A 124 10.32 -0.22 -8.49
CA GLU A 124 9.28 0.72 -8.88
C GLU A 124 8.03 0.52 -8.01
N LEU A 125 7.57 1.61 -7.38
CA LEU A 125 6.38 1.65 -6.55
C LEU A 125 5.36 2.56 -7.22
N VAL A 126 4.23 2.00 -7.63
CA VAL A 126 3.14 2.73 -8.27
C VAL A 126 1.92 2.69 -7.37
N ASN A 127 1.52 3.85 -6.83
CA ASN A 127 0.28 3.99 -6.09
C ASN A 127 -0.72 4.80 -6.91
N SER A 128 -1.77 4.14 -7.38
CA SER A 128 -2.93 4.78 -8.00
C SER A 128 -4.20 4.63 -7.15
N GLY A 129 -4.06 4.01 -5.97
CA GLY A 129 -5.14 3.75 -5.04
C GLY A 129 -5.31 4.83 -3.98
N ALA A 130 -5.91 4.43 -2.87
CA ALA A 130 -6.06 5.23 -1.66
C ALA A 130 -5.55 4.48 -0.42
N GLY A 131 -4.63 3.53 -0.63
CA GLY A 131 -3.92 2.85 0.44
C GLY A 131 -2.53 3.46 0.68
N VAL A 132 -2.05 3.33 1.91
CA VAL A 132 -0.69 3.67 2.31
C VAL A 132 0.27 2.62 1.78
N ILE A 133 1.46 3.04 1.36
CA ILE A 133 2.58 2.12 1.10
C ILE A 133 3.70 2.46 2.08
N VAL A 134 4.12 1.48 2.87
CA VAL A 134 5.27 1.61 3.77
C VAL A 134 6.29 0.54 3.41
N ALA A 135 7.54 0.92 3.18
CA ALA A 135 8.66 0.00 2.99
C ALA A 135 9.81 0.42 3.91
N LYS A 136 10.23 -0.49 4.79
CA LYS A 136 11.34 -0.26 5.73
C LYS A 136 12.53 -1.15 5.38
N GLY A 137 13.73 -0.73 5.79
CA GLY A 137 14.95 -1.53 5.64
C GLY A 137 15.24 -1.99 4.20
N LEU A 138 14.93 -1.15 3.20
CA LEU A 138 15.17 -1.44 1.78
C LEU A 138 16.63 -1.13 1.39
N ASP A 139 17.37 -2.07 0.80
CA ASP A 139 18.66 -1.77 0.14
C ASP A 139 18.45 -1.75 -1.38
N ALA A 140 18.49 -0.56 -2.00
CA ALA A 140 18.21 -0.43 -3.42
C ALA A 140 19.14 0.55 -4.13
N LYS A 141 19.61 0.19 -5.34
CA LYS A 141 20.39 1.12 -6.16
C LYS A 141 19.52 2.21 -6.78
N LYS A 142 18.29 1.86 -7.18
CA LYS A 142 17.32 2.82 -7.69
C LYS A 142 15.93 2.52 -7.16
N VAL A 143 15.26 3.54 -6.66
CA VAL A 143 13.83 3.48 -6.33
C VAL A 143 13.08 4.50 -7.17
N LYS A 144 12.02 4.05 -7.83
CA LYS A 144 11.06 4.90 -8.55
C LYS A 144 9.75 4.89 -7.80
N VAL A 145 9.18 6.07 -7.56
CA VAL A 145 7.88 6.24 -6.92
C VAL A 145 6.98 7.01 -7.87
N GLU A 146 5.88 6.40 -8.29
CA GLU A 146 4.82 7.08 -9.02
C GLU A 146 3.54 7.10 -8.16
N HIS A 147 3.15 8.29 -7.71
CA HIS A 147 1.92 8.49 -6.96
C HIS A 147 0.89 9.25 -7.79
N ALA A 148 -0.19 8.58 -8.15
CA ALA A 148 -1.35 9.13 -8.85
C ALA A 148 -2.66 8.96 -8.07
N GLY A 149 -2.57 8.44 -6.84
CA GLY A 149 -3.70 8.20 -5.95
C GLY A 149 -4.35 9.46 -5.40
N ALA A 150 -5.40 9.27 -4.60
CA ALA A 150 -6.12 10.37 -3.95
C ALA A 150 -6.34 10.07 -2.46
N GLY A 151 -6.24 11.11 -1.64
CA GLY A 151 -6.43 11.04 -0.20
C GLY A 151 -5.17 11.44 0.57
N ASP A 152 -5.26 11.36 1.89
CA ASP A 152 -4.12 11.48 2.78
C ASP A 152 -3.45 10.11 2.92
N VAL A 153 -2.74 9.72 1.86
CA VAL A 153 -2.16 8.37 1.70
C VAL A 153 -0.66 8.48 1.54
N PRO A 154 0.08 8.57 2.66
CA PRO A 154 1.51 8.72 2.60
C PRO A 154 2.15 7.48 1.96
N ILE A 155 3.22 7.73 1.19
CA ILE A 155 4.18 6.68 0.81
C ILE A 155 5.42 6.89 1.65
N TYR A 156 5.81 5.88 2.42
CA TYR A 156 6.93 5.94 3.34
C TYR A 156 7.99 4.92 2.97
N LEU A 157 9.18 5.39 2.59
CA LEU A 157 10.29 4.55 2.19
C LEU A 157 11.49 4.85 3.05
N GLU A 158 12.03 3.82 3.68
CA GLU A 158 13.20 3.90 4.55
C GLU A 158 14.18 2.79 4.21
N GLY A 159 15.46 3.15 4.12
CA GLY A 159 16.53 2.19 3.94
C GLY A 159 17.81 2.82 3.41
N LYS A 160 18.54 2.08 2.57
CA LYS A 160 19.73 2.55 1.87
C LYS A 160 19.41 2.62 0.38
N ILE A 161 19.19 3.84 -0.12
CA ILE A 161 18.74 4.07 -1.49
C ILE A 161 19.79 4.88 -2.24
N ASP A 162 20.48 4.32 -3.24
CA ASP A 162 21.51 5.11 -3.95
C ASP A 162 20.89 6.28 -4.73
N MET A 163 19.83 6.00 -5.49
CA MET A 163 19.10 6.99 -6.28
C MET A 163 17.59 6.87 -6.12
N ALA A 164 16.90 7.99 -5.92
CA ALA A 164 15.44 8.07 -5.86
C ALA A 164 14.87 8.88 -7.04
N GLU A 165 13.78 8.42 -7.63
CA GLU A 165 13.01 9.15 -8.64
C GLU A 165 11.55 9.19 -8.18
N VAL A 166 11.07 10.36 -7.77
CA VAL A 166 9.75 10.57 -7.21
C VAL A 166 8.91 11.39 -8.17
N LYS A 167 7.75 10.86 -8.54
CA LYS A 167 6.79 11.52 -9.42
C LYS A 167 5.41 11.50 -8.79
N VAL A 168 4.88 12.70 -8.52
CA VAL A 168 3.59 12.86 -7.87
C VAL A 168 2.63 13.62 -8.78
N LYS A 169 1.56 12.94 -9.18
CA LYS A 169 0.42 13.48 -9.95
C LYS A 169 -0.85 13.57 -9.11
N GLY A 170 -0.93 12.76 -8.07
CA GLY A 170 -2.08 12.63 -7.18
C GLY A 170 -2.08 13.60 -6.02
N VAL A 171 -2.74 13.19 -4.94
CA VAL A 171 -2.73 13.87 -3.64
C VAL A 171 -2.13 12.96 -2.59
N GLY A 172 -1.17 13.45 -1.81
CA GLY A 172 -0.57 12.72 -0.70
C GLY A 172 0.92 12.98 -0.55
N ASP A 173 1.43 12.81 0.67
CA ASP A 173 2.82 13.10 1.00
C ASP A 173 3.73 11.91 0.76
N ILE A 174 4.98 12.19 0.37
CA ILE A 174 5.97 11.16 0.08
C ILE A 174 7.19 11.36 0.98
N TYR A 175 7.58 10.31 1.68
CA TYR A 175 8.75 10.27 2.55
C TYR A 175 9.76 9.28 1.99
N VAL A 176 10.96 9.76 1.65
CA VAL A 176 12.06 8.93 1.16
C VAL A 176 13.29 9.17 2.04
N LEU A 177 13.63 8.20 2.86
CA LEU A 177 14.66 8.29 3.89
C LEU A 177 15.84 7.37 3.56
N GLY A 178 17.04 7.93 3.70
CA GLY A 178 18.30 7.22 3.49
C GLY A 178 18.84 7.23 2.06
N VAL A 179 18.57 8.31 1.32
CA VAL A 179 19.12 8.54 -0.03
C VAL A 179 20.63 8.81 0.03
N GLN A 180 21.44 8.10 -0.75
CA GLN A 180 22.90 8.21 -0.69
C GLN A 180 23.48 9.22 -1.69
N THR A 181 23.00 9.21 -2.94
CA THR A 181 23.64 9.97 -4.03
C THR A 181 22.73 11.07 -4.57
N SER A 182 21.54 10.73 -5.04
CA SER A 182 20.68 11.73 -5.68
C SER A 182 19.20 11.37 -5.65
N ALA A 183 18.35 12.40 -5.59
CA ALA A 183 16.93 12.28 -5.78
C ALA A 183 16.46 13.21 -6.92
N THR A 184 15.55 12.72 -7.76
CA THR A 184 14.85 13.53 -8.75
C THR A 184 13.37 13.59 -8.38
N VAL A 185 12.80 14.79 -8.24
CA VAL A 185 11.43 15.01 -7.79
C VAL A 185 10.62 15.73 -8.87
N THR A 186 9.48 15.18 -9.25
CA THR A 186 8.52 15.82 -10.16
C THR A 186 7.17 15.90 -9.49
N ILE A 187 6.68 17.11 -9.22
CA ILE A 187 5.38 17.35 -8.60
C ILE A 187 4.47 18.03 -9.62
N GLU A 188 3.44 17.32 -10.06
CA GLU A 188 2.34 17.79 -10.89
C GLU A 188 1.01 17.86 -10.11
N GLY A 189 0.92 17.13 -8.99
CA GLY A 189 -0.26 17.02 -8.13
C GLY A 189 -0.27 17.98 -6.93
N VAL A 190 -0.86 17.53 -5.81
CA VAL A 190 -0.90 18.25 -4.53
C VAL A 190 -0.23 17.41 -3.45
N SER A 191 0.99 17.76 -3.07
CA SER A 191 1.80 16.90 -2.19
C SER A 191 2.96 17.63 -1.55
N GLN A 192 3.39 17.20 -0.38
CA GLN A 192 4.73 17.48 0.13
C GLN A 192 5.64 16.28 -0.11
N VAL A 193 6.91 16.55 -0.44
CA VAL A 193 7.92 15.49 -0.60
C VAL A 193 9.04 15.76 0.39
N HIS A 194 9.34 14.76 1.21
CA HIS A 194 10.36 14.79 2.25
C HIS A 194 11.48 13.82 1.87
N ILE A 195 12.71 14.32 1.79
CA ILE A 195 13.89 13.53 1.43
C ILE A 195 14.97 13.68 2.50
N SER A 196 15.39 12.56 3.10
CA SER A 196 16.55 12.52 3.99
C SER A 196 17.60 11.56 3.46
N GLY A 197 18.87 11.82 3.78
CA GLY A 197 19.98 11.09 3.19
C GLY A 197 21.35 11.60 3.61
N GLU A 198 22.35 11.22 2.82
CA GLU A 198 23.76 11.59 3.01
C GLU A 198 24.02 13.09 2.80
N ARG A 199 25.02 13.64 3.50
CA ARG A 199 25.36 15.08 3.46
C ARG A 199 25.69 15.62 2.06
N GLY A 200 26.09 14.75 1.14
CA GLY A 200 26.45 15.09 -0.24
C GLY A 200 25.37 14.80 -1.27
N MET A 201 24.16 14.39 -0.85
CA MET A 201 23.11 14.03 -1.80
C MET A 201 22.67 15.23 -2.63
N LYS A 202 22.26 14.97 -3.87
CA LYS A 202 21.73 16.01 -4.77
C LYS A 202 20.25 15.78 -5.03
N VAL A 203 19.42 16.72 -4.64
CA VAL A 203 17.99 16.74 -4.94
C VAL A 203 17.76 17.71 -6.09
N THR A 204 17.21 17.20 -7.18
CA THR A 204 16.83 18.02 -8.34
C THR A 204 15.38 17.77 -8.70
N GLY A 205 14.74 18.67 -9.43
CA GLY A 205 13.35 18.42 -9.73
C GLY A 205 12.60 19.53 -10.46
N THR A 206 11.35 19.24 -10.78
CA THR A 206 10.41 20.19 -11.35
C THR A 206 9.12 20.22 -10.56
N ILE A 207 8.70 21.41 -10.14
CA ILE A 207 7.44 21.66 -9.45
C ILE A 207 6.51 22.45 -10.37
N ASN A 208 5.44 21.80 -10.81
CA ASN A 208 4.34 22.41 -11.56
C ASN A 208 2.97 22.25 -10.85
N GLY A 209 2.93 21.46 -9.77
CA GLY A 209 1.76 21.23 -8.92
C GLY A 209 1.60 22.25 -7.79
N LEU A 210 0.78 21.89 -6.81
CA LEU A 210 0.53 22.67 -5.59
C LEU A 210 1.27 22.03 -4.42
N THR A 211 2.29 22.72 -3.91
CA THR A 211 3.14 22.25 -2.82
C THR A 211 3.82 23.45 -2.17
N ASP A 212 4.19 23.32 -0.90
CA ASP A 212 5.01 24.33 -0.23
C ASP A 212 6.51 24.13 -0.51
N GLY A 213 6.89 23.00 -1.10
CA GLY A 213 8.27 22.75 -1.52
C GLY A 213 8.67 21.27 -1.42
N VAL A 214 9.98 21.05 -1.38
CA VAL A 214 10.55 19.75 -0.99
C VAL A 214 11.36 19.98 0.28
N SER A 215 11.05 19.23 1.33
CA SER A 215 11.82 19.29 2.57
C SER A 215 13.02 18.34 2.48
N ILE A 216 14.21 18.85 2.79
CA ILE A 216 15.44 18.07 2.80
C ILE A 216 16.18 18.19 4.13
N ASP A 217 16.66 17.08 4.66
CA ASP A 217 17.47 17.05 5.89
C ASP A 217 18.98 17.27 5.61
N ASN A 218 19.43 16.92 4.40
CA ASN A 218 20.85 16.94 4.03
C ASN A 218 21.02 17.18 2.52
N GLY A 219 22.22 17.60 2.09
CA GLY A 219 22.57 17.70 0.67
C GLY A 219 22.27 19.06 0.00
N GLU A 220 22.45 19.07 -1.32
CA GLU A 220 22.19 20.21 -2.20
C GLU A 220 20.83 20.03 -2.88
N CYS A 221 20.05 21.10 -2.98
CA CYS A 221 18.74 21.08 -3.62
C CYS A 221 18.61 22.15 -4.70
N ASP A 222 18.26 21.73 -5.91
CA ASP A 222 18.06 22.57 -7.10
C ASP A 222 16.75 22.22 -7.80
N LEU A 223 15.70 22.98 -7.48
CA LEU A 223 14.35 22.76 -8.00
C LEU A 223 13.98 23.83 -9.02
N GLN A 224 13.38 23.38 -10.11
CA GLN A 224 12.87 24.24 -11.18
C GLN A 224 11.34 24.21 -11.21
N GLY A 225 10.74 25.15 -11.95
CA GLY A 225 9.30 25.19 -12.16
C GLY A 225 8.63 26.42 -11.56
N ARG A 226 7.30 26.39 -11.52
CA ARG A 226 6.48 27.53 -11.12
C ARG A 226 5.23 27.02 -10.42
N SER A 227 5.11 27.32 -9.12
CA SER A 227 3.85 27.15 -8.40
C SER A 227 2.81 28.15 -8.94
N PRO A 228 1.58 27.71 -9.30
CA PRO A 228 0.54 28.60 -9.83
C PRO A 228 0.05 29.64 -8.81
N PHE A 229 0.18 29.37 -7.50
CA PHE A 229 -0.42 30.19 -6.43
C PHE A 229 0.52 30.47 -5.23
N GLY A 230 1.80 30.06 -5.28
CA GLY A 230 2.74 30.19 -4.16
C GLY A 230 4.09 30.84 -4.53
N PRO A 231 5.00 30.97 -3.55
CA PRO A 231 6.41 31.22 -3.85
C PRO A 231 6.92 30.14 -4.82
N GLY A 232 7.93 30.46 -5.64
CA GLY A 232 8.54 29.51 -6.56
C GLY A 232 9.07 28.26 -5.83
N PRO A 233 9.53 27.24 -6.57
CA PRO A 233 10.03 26.00 -5.97
C PRO A 233 11.06 26.29 -4.86
N SER A 234 10.77 25.83 -3.64
CA SER A 234 11.62 25.98 -2.46
C SER A 234 12.12 24.64 -1.95
N CYS A 235 13.30 24.69 -1.36
CA CYS A 235 13.88 23.60 -0.59
C CYS A 235 13.91 24.04 0.85
N ASP A 236 13.12 23.40 1.70
CA ASP A 236 13.04 23.72 3.12
C ASP A 236 13.82 22.69 3.94
N ALA A 237 14.34 23.09 5.10
CA ALA A 237 14.96 22.14 6.00
C ALA A 237 13.90 21.20 6.57
N LEU A 238 14.19 19.90 6.60
CA LEU A 238 13.34 18.93 7.26
C LEU A 238 13.51 19.07 8.78
N GLU A 239 12.51 19.61 9.48
CA GLU A 239 12.60 19.87 10.92
C GLU A 239 12.36 18.61 11.75
N ASP A 240 11.34 17.81 11.37
CA ASP A 240 11.02 16.52 11.98
C ASP A 240 10.57 15.53 10.90
N ILE A 241 11.03 14.29 10.99
CA ILE A 241 10.54 13.18 10.17
C ILE A 241 9.37 12.54 10.93
N PRO A 242 8.13 12.59 10.41
CA PRO A 242 7.03 11.89 11.06
C PRO A 242 7.28 10.38 11.05
N GLU A 243 6.87 9.70 12.11
CA GLU A 243 6.88 8.25 12.15
C GLU A 243 5.90 7.70 11.10
N PRO A 244 6.23 6.56 10.45
CA PRO A 244 5.31 5.95 9.49
C PRO A 244 4.00 5.59 10.20
N PRO A 245 2.85 5.75 9.54
CA PRO A 245 1.57 5.37 10.15
C PRO A 245 1.57 3.88 10.51
N ALA A 246 1.00 3.54 11.66
CA ALA A 246 0.75 2.15 12.01
C ALA A 246 -0.24 1.55 11.00
N VAL A 247 0.17 0.45 10.36
CA VAL A 247 -0.68 -0.29 9.43
C VAL A 247 -1.37 -1.41 10.21
N GLU A 248 -2.68 -1.49 10.07
CA GLU A 248 -3.49 -2.53 10.69
C GLU A 248 -4.04 -3.53 9.68
N TRP A 249 -4.13 -4.79 10.09
CA TRP A 249 -4.97 -5.81 9.46
C TRP A 249 -6.42 -5.35 9.46
N GLN A 250 -7.11 -5.59 8.36
CA GLN A 250 -8.48 -5.12 8.22
C GLN A 250 -9.47 -6.16 8.72
N CYS A 251 -10.46 -5.67 9.44
CA CYS A 251 -11.62 -6.41 9.92
C CYS A 251 -12.88 -5.61 9.62
N GLY A 252 -14.05 -6.22 9.78
CA GLY A 252 -15.31 -5.56 9.43
C GLY A 252 -15.46 -5.29 7.92
N VAL A 253 -14.83 -6.11 7.09
CA VAL A 253 -14.73 -5.88 5.65
C VAL A 253 -15.95 -6.46 4.93
N VAL A 254 -16.52 -5.66 4.03
CA VAL A 254 -17.54 -6.07 3.07
C VAL A 254 -16.95 -5.90 1.68
N VAL A 255 -16.84 -7.01 0.94
CA VAL A 255 -16.44 -6.98 -0.47
C VAL A 255 -17.56 -7.55 -1.33
N ASP A 256 -17.98 -6.77 -2.32
CA ASP A 256 -18.98 -7.19 -3.28
C ASP A 256 -18.33 -7.72 -4.57
N GLY A 257 -18.73 -8.92 -4.97
CA GLY A 257 -18.40 -9.51 -6.27
C GLY A 257 -16.95 -9.98 -6.45
N GLU A 258 -16.65 -10.35 -7.69
CA GLU A 258 -15.32 -10.75 -8.16
C GLU A 258 -14.43 -9.52 -8.39
N LYS A 259 -13.13 -9.66 -8.10
CA LYS A 259 -12.09 -8.66 -8.31
C LYS A 259 -10.87 -9.32 -8.96
N ASP A 260 -10.73 -9.15 -10.28
CA ASP A 260 -9.54 -9.57 -11.02
C ASP A 260 -8.52 -8.42 -11.10
N CYS A 261 -7.45 -8.52 -10.33
CA CYS A 261 -6.41 -7.50 -10.31
C CYS A 261 -5.49 -7.55 -11.55
N ILE A 262 -5.34 -8.69 -12.23
CA ILE A 262 -4.57 -8.73 -13.51
C ILE A 262 -5.34 -7.96 -14.58
N ALA A 263 -6.66 -8.15 -14.66
CA ALA A 263 -7.50 -7.39 -15.61
C ALA A 263 -7.48 -5.89 -15.32
N ALA A 264 -7.37 -5.48 -14.04
CA ALA A 264 -7.22 -4.08 -13.67
C ALA A 264 -5.95 -3.46 -14.27
N VAL A 265 -4.83 -4.18 -14.29
CA VAL A 265 -3.58 -3.75 -14.93
C VAL A 265 -3.71 -3.65 -16.45
N ARG A 266 -4.33 -4.63 -17.12
CA ARG A 266 -4.53 -4.60 -18.58
C ARG A 266 -5.36 -3.40 -19.03
N ASN A 267 -6.31 -2.97 -18.20
CA ASN A 267 -7.29 -1.94 -18.56
C ASN A 267 -7.05 -0.58 -17.88
N GLY A 268 -6.03 -0.44 -17.02
CA GLY A 268 -5.77 0.77 -16.25
C GLY A 268 -6.89 1.14 -15.27
N ALA A 269 -7.62 0.15 -14.75
CA ALA A 269 -8.78 0.37 -13.89
C ALA A 269 -8.38 0.43 -12.40
N SER A 270 -8.82 1.46 -11.69
CA SER A 270 -8.75 1.51 -10.23
C SER A 270 -9.92 0.72 -9.63
N ALA A 271 -9.66 -0.08 -8.59
CA ALA A 271 -10.69 -0.80 -7.88
C ALA A 271 -11.35 0.14 -6.86
N SER A 272 -12.65 0.41 -7.03
CA SER A 272 -13.44 1.02 -5.98
C SER A 272 -13.88 -0.04 -4.96
N ALA A 273 -13.68 0.26 -3.69
CA ALA A 273 -14.27 -0.46 -2.58
C ALA A 273 -14.79 0.56 -1.57
N SER A 274 -15.98 0.31 -1.02
CA SER A 274 -16.54 1.11 0.06
C SER A 274 -16.27 0.40 1.38
N THR A 275 -15.22 0.80 2.10
CA THR A 275 -15.14 0.55 3.54
C THR A 275 -16.09 1.52 4.23
N ARG A 276 -17.29 1.05 4.60
CA ARG A 276 -18.16 1.77 5.54
C ARG A 276 -17.96 1.17 6.93
N GLY A 277 -16.85 1.56 7.53
CA GLY A 277 -16.49 1.33 8.92
C GLY A 277 -15.36 2.31 9.18
N ASN A 278 -15.57 3.25 10.11
CA ASN A 278 -14.73 4.41 10.40
C ASN A 278 -13.54 4.57 9.46
N ALA A 279 -13.69 5.42 8.44
CA ALA A 279 -12.58 6.31 8.14
C ALA A 279 -12.20 6.90 9.49
N MET A 280 -11.06 6.51 10.05
CA MET A 280 -10.44 7.33 11.08
C MET A 280 -10.20 8.65 10.36
N ALA A 281 -11.16 9.57 10.53
CA ALA A 281 -10.87 10.97 10.45
C ALA A 281 -9.71 11.12 11.44
N PHE A 282 -8.51 11.37 10.92
CA PHE A 282 -7.44 11.92 11.72
C PHE A 282 -8.01 13.19 12.32
N ALA A 283 -8.43 13.09 13.58
CA ALA A 283 -8.96 14.19 14.34
C ALA A 283 -7.75 15.05 14.70
N ASP A 284 -7.37 15.95 13.80
CA ASP A 284 -6.41 16.96 14.16
C ASP A 284 -7.09 17.99 15.05
N ALA A 285 -6.52 18.15 16.23
CA ALA A 285 -7.00 19.03 17.26
C ALA A 285 -6.49 20.45 16.99
N SER A 286 -7.26 21.25 16.27
CA SER A 286 -7.14 22.71 16.41
C SER A 286 -8.49 23.39 16.20
N GLY A 287 -9.08 23.84 17.31
CA GLY A 287 -10.27 24.68 17.30
C GLY A 287 -9.94 26.11 16.91
N ALA A 288 -10.78 26.67 16.03
CA ALA A 288 -11.46 27.98 16.15
C ALA A 288 -11.58 28.68 14.78
N GLY A 289 -12.81 28.84 14.28
CA GLY A 289 -13.10 29.74 13.15
C GLY A 289 -14.36 29.37 12.36
N GLU A 290 -15.48 29.98 12.72
CA GLU A 290 -16.83 29.87 12.14
C GLU A 290 -16.99 30.59 10.76
N PRO A 291 -18.16 30.57 10.07
CA PRO A 291 -18.30 30.00 8.72
C PRO A 291 -18.73 30.98 7.60
N ALA A 292 -18.54 30.58 6.33
CA ALA A 292 -19.23 31.08 5.11
C ALA A 292 -18.60 30.39 3.87
N SER A 293 -19.25 30.00 2.77
CA SER A 293 -20.62 30.10 2.27
C SER A 293 -20.82 29.03 1.20
N ALA A 294 -22.04 28.50 1.11
CA ALA A 294 -22.47 27.58 0.07
C ALA A 294 -22.39 28.21 -1.34
N VAL A 295 -21.84 27.46 -2.30
CA VAL A 295 -22.04 27.68 -3.73
C VAL A 295 -22.66 26.42 -4.31
N SER A 296 -23.95 26.52 -4.61
CA SER A 296 -24.72 25.57 -5.40
C SER A 296 -24.52 25.83 -6.89
N GLY A 297 -24.17 24.81 -7.67
CA GLY A 297 -24.22 24.85 -9.13
C GLY A 297 -24.11 23.44 -9.73
N PRO A 298 -24.89 23.08 -10.76
CA PRO A 298 -25.33 21.70 -10.99
C PRO A 298 -24.58 21.01 -12.13
N SER A 299 -24.57 19.68 -12.14
CA SER A 299 -24.97 18.84 -13.29
C SER A 299 -24.77 17.37 -12.93
N GLY A 300 -25.80 16.57 -13.23
CA GLY A 300 -25.94 15.21 -12.77
C GLY A 300 -25.08 14.19 -13.50
N VAL A 301 -24.70 13.17 -12.75
CA VAL A 301 -24.58 11.81 -13.25
C VAL A 301 -25.46 10.97 -12.34
N GLY A 302 -26.59 10.52 -12.88
CA GLY A 302 -27.53 9.67 -12.15
C GLY A 302 -26.95 8.27 -11.95
N ALA A 303 -26.43 8.01 -10.75
CA ALA A 303 -26.24 6.65 -10.27
C ALA A 303 -27.52 6.21 -9.56
N SER A 304 -28.41 5.54 -10.30
CA SER A 304 -29.51 4.76 -9.73
C SER A 304 -28.93 3.50 -9.09
N GLY A 305 -28.37 3.65 -7.89
CA GLY A 305 -28.02 2.53 -7.01
C GLY A 305 -29.16 2.31 -6.02
N ASN A 306 -29.80 1.14 -6.07
CA ASN A 306 -30.67 0.68 -4.99
C ASN A 306 -29.90 0.73 -3.68
N ALA A 307 -30.35 1.56 -2.73
CA ALA A 307 -29.84 1.55 -1.37
C ALA A 307 -30.28 0.24 -0.69
N VAL A 308 -29.43 -0.77 -0.73
CA VAL A 308 -29.54 -1.93 0.15
C VAL A 308 -29.20 -1.44 1.56
N ALA A 309 -30.08 -1.70 2.53
CA ALA A 309 -29.86 -1.37 3.93
C ALA A 309 -28.55 -2.02 4.41
N GLY A 310 -27.53 -1.19 4.66
CA GLY A 310 -26.19 -1.64 5.04
C GLY A 310 -26.18 -2.26 6.43
N ARG A 311 -25.54 -3.42 6.55
CA ARG A 311 -25.18 -4.00 7.85
C ARG A 311 -23.92 -3.27 8.32
N ASP A 312 -23.95 -2.62 9.48
CA ASP A 312 -22.75 -2.15 10.15
C ASP A 312 -21.99 -3.38 10.66
N VAL A 313 -20.81 -3.62 10.12
CA VAL A 313 -19.96 -4.77 10.47
C VAL A 313 -18.76 -4.22 11.25
N GLN A 314 -18.64 -4.56 12.53
CA GLN A 314 -17.55 -4.10 13.40
C GLN A 314 -16.56 -5.23 13.70
N CYS A 315 -15.30 -4.84 13.94
CA CYS A 315 -14.26 -5.76 14.34
C CYS A 315 -14.58 -6.44 15.67
N LYS A 316 -14.29 -7.73 15.76
CA LYS A 316 -14.45 -8.48 17.00
C LYS A 316 -13.30 -8.16 17.98
N GLU A 317 -13.61 -7.86 19.24
CA GLU A 317 -12.61 -7.57 20.27
C GLU A 317 -11.63 -8.74 20.47
N GLY A 318 -10.33 -8.43 20.61
CA GLY A 318 -9.28 -9.38 21.00
C GLY A 318 -8.31 -9.84 19.91
N GLU A 319 -8.35 -9.24 18.72
CA GLU A 319 -7.38 -9.51 17.65
C GLU A 319 -6.26 -8.46 17.67
N ASP A 320 -5.00 -8.90 17.62
CA ASP A 320 -3.87 -7.98 17.43
C ASP A 320 -3.86 -7.54 15.96
N LEU A 321 -4.28 -6.30 15.72
CA LEU A 321 -4.49 -5.78 14.38
C LEU A 321 -3.25 -5.10 13.83
N VAL A 322 -2.29 -4.70 14.66
CA VAL A 322 -1.11 -3.99 14.16
C VAL A 322 -0.23 -4.98 13.40
N ILE A 323 0.20 -4.60 12.20
CA ILE A 323 1.19 -5.37 11.45
C ILE A 323 2.56 -5.01 12.01
N GLU A 324 3.16 -5.92 12.76
CA GLU A 324 4.55 -5.79 13.20
C GLU A 324 5.49 -6.05 12.02
N THR A 325 6.43 -5.12 11.78
CA THR A 325 7.51 -5.22 10.79
C THR A 325 8.77 -5.78 11.40
#